data_AF-A0AAP0MXC7-F1
#
_entry.id   AF-A0AAP0MXC7-F1
#
_cell.length_a   1.000
_cell.length_b   1.000
_cell.length_c   1.000
_cell.angle_alpha   90.00
_cell.angle_beta   90.00
_cell.angle_gamma   90.00
#
_symmetry.space_group_name_H-M   'P 1'
#
loop_
_entity.id
_entity.type
_entity.pdbx_description
1 polymer ?
#
loop_
_entity_poly.entity_id
_entity_poly.type
_entity_poly.pdbx_seq_one_letter_code
_entity_poly.pdbx_strand_id
1 'polypeptide(L)'
;MSSCTIPSVFTTCLNGFKCPPLLSTNRATIRVNEYRPVCAQLGNPTIVRRSASYPSSIWDHDFLQSLGSGYTFFTLEIWNISKIKRRRMKHIYQRQAEKMKGKVKTMINNVTNPLDQLELIDALQRLGLAYHFETEIRNIFHNIYNNEDDKWKKENLYATSLEFRLLRQHGYHVSQGTHV
;
A
#
# COMPACT_ATOMS: atom_id res chain seq x y z
N MET A 1 9.05 35.62 -35.97
CA MET A 1 9.70 34.94 -34.83
C MET A 1 8.64 34.78 -33.76
N SER A 2 7.62 33.95 -33.93
CA SER A 2 7.63 32.49 -34.15
C SER A 2 8.23 31.73 -32.98
N SER A 3 7.39 31.41 -32.00
CA SER A 3 7.38 30.09 -31.35
C SER A 3 6.13 29.96 -30.48
N CYS A 4 5.14 29.25 -31.03
CA CYS A 4 4.07 28.60 -30.28
C CYS A 4 4.66 27.39 -29.56
N THR A 5 4.25 27.15 -28.31
CA THR A 5 4.43 25.85 -27.65
C THR A 5 3.14 25.49 -26.89
N ILE A 6 2.42 24.52 -27.43
CA ILE A 6 1.46 23.65 -26.73
C ILE A 6 2.07 22.25 -26.87
N PRO A 7 2.26 21.46 -25.79
CA PRO A 7 1.20 20.55 -25.29
C PRO A 7 1.28 20.35 -23.75
N SER A 8 0.37 19.73 -23.01
CA SER A 8 -0.56 18.65 -23.30
C SER A 8 -1.67 18.67 -22.25
N VAL A 9 -2.89 18.37 -22.66
CA VAL A 9 -3.99 18.01 -21.75
C VAL A 9 -3.85 16.52 -21.48
N PHE A 10 -3.37 16.14 -20.29
CA PHE A 10 -3.57 14.77 -19.80
C PHE A 10 -4.91 14.70 -19.09
N THR A 11 -5.94 14.34 -19.85
CA THR A 11 -7.18 13.79 -19.31
C THR A 11 -7.00 12.27 -19.25
N THR A 12 -6.71 11.72 -18.07
CA THR A 12 -6.95 10.31 -17.80
C THR A 12 -8.30 10.16 -17.12
N CYS A 13 -9.32 9.86 -17.91
CA CYS A 13 -10.55 9.27 -17.41
C CYS A 13 -10.26 7.83 -17.00
N LEU A 14 -10.02 7.59 -15.71
CA LEU A 14 -10.21 6.27 -15.12
C LEU A 14 -11.65 6.23 -14.61
N ASN A 15 -12.45 5.39 -15.29
CA ASN A 15 -13.73 4.77 -14.90
C ASN A 15 -14.81 4.92 -15.99
N GLY A 16 -14.76 4.03 -16.99
CA GLY A 16 -15.88 3.18 -17.37
C GLY A 16 -17.25 3.76 -17.74
N PHE A 17 -17.40 5.03 -18.14
CA PHE A 17 -18.67 5.55 -18.65
C PHE A 17 -18.63 5.78 -20.18
N LYS A 18 -19.44 4.99 -20.89
CA LYS A 18 -19.66 5.05 -22.33
C LYS A 18 -20.39 6.35 -22.67
N CYS A 19 -19.75 7.28 -23.37
CA CYS A 19 -20.41 8.50 -23.87
C CYS A 19 -21.24 8.15 -25.13
N PRO A 20 -22.55 8.50 -25.20
CA PRO A 20 -23.32 8.40 -26.44
C PRO A 20 -22.88 9.49 -27.45
N PRO A 21 -22.98 9.23 -28.77
CA PRO A 21 -22.41 10.09 -29.80
C PRO A 21 -23.14 11.42 -29.93
N LEU A 22 -22.34 12.47 -30.19
CA LEU A 22 -22.80 13.80 -30.57
C LEU A 22 -23.62 13.72 -31.86
N LEU A 23 -24.92 14.03 -31.77
CA LEU A 23 -25.75 14.25 -32.95
C LEU A 23 -25.42 15.63 -33.54
N SER A 24 -24.78 15.56 -34.70
CA SER A 24 -24.72 16.58 -35.74
C SER A 24 -26.07 17.28 -35.92
N THR A 25 -26.08 18.61 -36.01
CA THR A 25 -26.88 19.32 -37.01
C THR A 25 -26.48 20.80 -37.13
N ASN A 26 -25.98 21.13 -38.31
CA ASN A 26 -26.24 22.33 -39.12
C ASN A 26 -25.85 23.74 -38.62
N ARG A 27 -24.81 24.24 -39.30
CA ARG A 27 -24.53 25.64 -39.69
C ARG A 27 -25.77 26.56 -39.74
N ALA A 28 -25.77 27.62 -38.92
CA ALA A 28 -26.53 28.84 -39.20
C ALA A 28 -25.87 30.10 -38.59
N THR A 29 -25.47 31.00 -39.49
CA THR A 29 -25.24 32.44 -39.40
C THR A 29 -25.18 33.13 -38.03
N ILE A 30 -24.03 33.74 -37.73
CA ILE A 30 -23.87 34.77 -36.70
C ILE A 30 -24.64 36.02 -37.14
N ARG A 31 -25.78 36.30 -36.51
CA ARG A 31 -26.30 37.68 -36.42
C ARG A 31 -25.73 38.28 -35.13
N VAL A 32 -24.87 39.27 -35.28
CA VAL A 32 -24.42 40.11 -34.17
C VAL A 32 -25.63 40.97 -33.78
N ASN A 33 -26.40 40.51 -32.80
CA ASN A 33 -27.37 41.37 -32.14
C ASN A 33 -26.62 42.17 -31.07
N GLU A 34 -26.71 43.48 -31.17
CA GLU A 34 -26.10 44.45 -30.28
C GLU A 34 -26.77 44.36 -28.90
N TYR A 35 -26.27 43.47 -28.03
CA TYR A 35 -26.71 43.41 -26.65
C TYR A 35 -26.01 44.50 -25.86
N ARG A 36 -26.71 45.63 -25.71
CA ARG A 36 -26.43 46.68 -24.73
C ARG A 36 -26.31 46.02 -23.34
N PRO A 37 -25.16 46.10 -22.64
CA PRO A 37 -25.06 45.53 -21.31
C PRO A 37 -25.84 46.43 -20.36
N VAL A 38 -27.08 46.05 -20.06
CA VAL A 38 -27.75 46.54 -18.86
C VAL A 38 -27.09 45.79 -17.71
N CYS A 39 -26.22 46.47 -16.96
CA CYS A 39 -25.78 46.00 -15.65
C CYS A 39 -27.01 45.89 -14.76
N ALA A 40 -27.64 44.72 -14.72
CA ALA A 40 -28.72 44.41 -13.81
C ALA A 40 -28.16 43.68 -12.58
N GLN A 41 -28.14 44.45 -11.48
CA GLN A 41 -28.37 44.00 -10.10
C GLN A 41 -27.29 43.10 -9.46
N LEU A 42 -26.58 43.68 -8.48
CA LEU A 42 -25.82 42.99 -7.44
C LEU A 42 -26.79 42.24 -6.51
N GLY A 43 -27.38 41.14 -7.00
CA GLY A 43 -28.02 40.13 -6.16
C GLY A 43 -27.03 39.01 -5.97
N ASN A 44 -26.57 38.75 -4.74
CA ASN A 44 -25.72 37.60 -4.44
C ASN A 44 -26.41 36.33 -4.99
N PRO A 45 -25.92 35.68 -6.07
CA PRO A 45 -26.50 34.43 -6.49
C PRO A 45 -26.18 33.43 -5.37
N THR A 46 -27.20 32.96 -4.66
CA THR A 46 -27.03 31.85 -3.72
C THR A 46 -26.58 30.65 -4.54
N ILE A 47 -25.28 30.37 -4.52
CA ILE A 47 -24.68 29.22 -5.19
C ILE A 47 -25.23 27.98 -4.46
N VAL A 48 -26.29 27.38 -5.00
CA VAL A 48 -26.86 26.13 -4.48
C VAL A 48 -25.90 24.99 -4.83
N ARG A 49 -25.13 24.54 -3.84
CA ARG A 49 -24.20 23.43 -3.98
C ARG A 49 -24.89 22.11 -3.63
N ARG A 50 -24.77 21.10 -4.49
CA ARG A 50 -25.23 19.74 -4.18
C ARG A 50 -24.36 19.12 -3.09
N SER A 51 -24.96 18.63 -2.00
CA SER A 51 -24.27 17.84 -0.99
C SER A 51 -24.34 16.34 -1.32
N ALA A 52 -23.23 15.63 -1.20
CA ALA A 52 -23.17 14.20 -1.46
C ALA A 52 -23.67 13.33 -0.28
N SER A 53 -24.12 13.94 0.83
CA SER A 53 -24.67 13.24 2.01
C SER A 53 -23.78 12.10 2.53
N TYR A 54 -22.46 12.33 2.61
CA TYR A 54 -21.55 11.33 3.17
C TYR A 54 -21.78 11.15 4.69
N PRO A 55 -21.70 9.91 5.21
CA PRO A 55 -21.76 9.68 6.64
C PRO A 55 -20.51 10.23 7.33
N SER A 56 -20.67 10.61 8.59
CA SER A 56 -19.57 11.06 9.44
C SER A 56 -18.55 9.95 9.70
N SER A 57 -17.38 10.32 10.22
CA SER A 57 -16.35 9.35 10.60
C SER A 57 -16.89 8.34 11.62
N ILE A 58 -16.45 7.08 11.47
CA ILE A 58 -16.72 6.01 12.44
C ILE A 58 -16.08 6.33 13.79
N TRP A 59 -14.95 7.04 13.76
CA TRP A 59 -14.19 7.42 14.94
C TRP A 59 -14.52 8.85 15.33
N ASP A 60 -15.02 9.00 16.55
CA ASP A 60 -15.21 10.30 17.18
C ASP A 60 -13.87 10.84 17.71
N HIS A 61 -13.77 12.18 17.79
CA HIS A 61 -12.55 12.84 18.23
C HIS A 61 -12.19 12.46 19.67
N ASP A 62 -13.18 12.40 20.57
CA ASP A 62 -12.96 12.04 21.97
C ASP A 62 -12.50 10.59 22.11
N PHE A 63 -13.04 9.69 21.27
CA PHE A 63 -12.57 8.31 21.18
C PHE A 63 -11.10 8.26 20.76
N LEU A 64 -10.71 8.96 19.68
CA LEU A 64 -9.31 9.01 19.22
C LEU A 64 -8.37 9.59 20.28
N GLN A 65 -8.80 10.63 20.99
CA GLN A 65 -8.03 11.26 22.06
C GLN A 65 -7.85 10.33 23.27
N SER A 66 -8.82 9.45 23.51
CA SER A 66 -8.77 8.45 24.59
C SER A 66 -7.87 7.24 24.30
N LEU A 67 -7.42 7.05 23.04
CA LEU A 67 -6.58 5.93 22.63
C LEU A 67 -5.19 6.01 23.29
N GLY A 68 -5.08 5.43 24.48
CA GLY A 68 -3.82 5.18 25.17
C GLY A 68 -3.50 3.69 25.15
N SER A 69 -2.44 3.27 24.47
CA SER A 69 -1.97 1.89 24.60
C SER A 69 -0.97 1.77 25.75
N GLY A 70 -1.03 0.68 26.51
CA GLY A 70 -0.01 0.33 27.51
C GLY A 70 1.39 0.08 26.92
N TYR A 71 1.50 0.16 25.58
CA TYR A 71 2.68 -0.15 24.78
C TYR A 71 3.31 1.10 24.13
N THR A 72 2.55 2.18 23.95
CA THR A 72 2.96 3.41 23.26
C THR A 72 3.32 4.56 24.22
N PHE A 73 4.14 5.47 23.69
CA PHE A 73 5.10 6.31 24.42
C PHE A 73 4.58 7.72 24.80
N PHE A 74 3.37 8.12 24.44
CA PHE A 74 3.01 9.53 24.52
C PHE A 74 1.72 9.76 25.31
N THR A 75 1.86 10.21 26.56
CA THR A 75 1.01 11.24 27.17
C THR A 75 1.76 11.83 28.38
N LEU A 76 1.88 13.16 28.35
CA LEU A 76 2.32 13.96 29.48
C LEU A 76 1.15 14.07 30.48
N GLU A 77 1.49 14.15 31.76
CA GLU A 77 0.66 14.67 32.86
C GLU A 77 -0.14 13.69 33.77
N ILE A 78 -0.11 12.36 33.54
CA ILE A 78 -0.47 11.36 34.60
C ILE A 78 0.75 10.46 34.90
N TRP A 79 1.88 11.11 35.25
CA TRP A 79 3.20 10.67 34.75
C TRP A 79 4.13 9.95 35.72
N ASN A 80 3.89 9.79 37.02
CA ASN A 80 4.94 9.24 37.91
C ASN A 80 4.77 7.75 38.29
N ILE A 81 3.66 7.36 38.93
CA ILE A 81 3.44 5.97 39.39
C ILE A 81 3.17 5.04 38.18
N SER A 82 2.27 5.45 37.29
CA SER A 82 1.89 4.73 36.07
C SER A 82 3.06 4.58 35.09
N LYS A 83 4.02 5.51 35.12
CA LYS A 83 5.19 5.52 34.23
C LYS A 83 6.28 4.56 34.71
N ILE A 84 6.52 4.43 36.01
CA ILE A 84 7.45 3.42 36.52
C ILE A 84 6.94 2.02 36.14
N LYS A 85 5.64 1.76 36.31
CA LYS A 85 5.01 0.50 35.91
C LYS A 85 5.04 0.29 34.38
N ARG A 86 4.72 1.32 33.58
CA ARG A 86 4.81 1.26 32.10
C ARG A 86 6.23 1.07 31.58
N ARG A 87 7.23 1.76 32.14
CA ARG A 87 8.65 1.61 31.76
C ARG A 87 9.15 0.19 32.03
N ARG A 88 8.83 -0.37 33.21
CA ARG A 88 9.15 -1.76 33.54
C ARG A 88 8.49 -2.72 32.55
N MET A 89 7.20 -2.53 32.28
CA MET A 89 6.44 -3.39 31.37
C MET A 89 6.97 -3.32 29.92
N LYS A 90 7.25 -2.12 29.40
CA LYS A 90 7.88 -1.92 28.09
C LYS A 90 9.22 -2.65 28.00
N HIS A 91 10.05 -2.55 29.03
CA HIS A 91 11.35 -3.22 29.06
C HIS A 91 11.20 -4.75 29.06
N ILE A 92 10.22 -5.30 29.78
CA ILE A 92 9.93 -6.74 29.80
C ILE A 92 9.51 -7.22 28.41
N TYR A 93 8.54 -6.54 27.76
CA TYR A 93 8.08 -6.93 26.43
C TYR A 93 9.16 -6.75 25.37
N GLN A 94 9.93 -5.67 25.42
CA GLN A 94 11.04 -5.46 24.49
C GLN A 94 12.10 -6.56 24.65
N ARG A 95 12.46 -6.92 25.88
CA ARG A 95 13.40 -8.03 26.14
C ARG A 95 12.86 -9.37 25.63
N GLN A 96 11.57 -9.62 25.80
CA GLN A 96 10.93 -10.84 25.28
C GLN A 96 10.91 -10.84 23.75
N ALA A 97 10.58 -9.72 23.12
CA ALA A 97 10.58 -9.56 21.67
C ALA A 97 11.98 -9.79 21.09
N GLU A 98 13.02 -9.19 21.66
CA GLU A 98 14.42 -9.42 21.24
C GLU A 98 14.85 -10.87 21.43
N LYS A 99 14.47 -11.50 22.55
CA LYS A 99 14.74 -12.93 22.78
C LYS A 99 14.07 -13.81 21.71
N MET A 100 12.82 -13.52 21.37
CA MET A 100 12.08 -14.28 20.35
C MET A 100 12.63 -14.00 18.95
N LYS A 101 12.99 -12.75 18.64
CA LYS A 101 13.67 -12.38 17.40
C LYS A 101 14.96 -13.16 17.21
N GLY A 102 15.77 -13.27 18.26
CA GLY A 102 16.98 -14.09 18.25
C GLY A 102 16.69 -15.56 17.94
N LYS A 103 15.68 -16.15 18.58
CA LYS A 103 15.26 -17.55 18.31
C LYS A 103 14.81 -17.75 16.86
N VAL A 104 13.98 -16.85 16.33
CA VAL A 104 13.52 -16.92 14.95
C VAL A 104 14.70 -16.79 13.98
N LYS A 105 15.65 -15.89 14.24
CA LYS A 105 16.88 -15.78 13.45
C LYS A 105 17.69 -17.08 13.45
N THR A 106 17.82 -17.74 14.60
CA THR A 106 18.45 -19.06 14.68
C THR A 106 17.67 -20.12 13.90
N MET A 107 16.33 -20.11 13.96
CA MET A 107 15.51 -21.02 13.15
C MET A 107 15.75 -20.80 11.66
N ILE A 108 15.69 -19.56 11.18
CA ILE A 108 15.94 -19.22 9.76
C ILE A 108 17.29 -19.77 9.28
N ASN A 109 18.35 -19.62 10.10
CA ASN A 109 19.69 -20.08 9.73
C ASN A 109 19.87 -21.62 9.83
N ASN A 110 19.05 -22.31 10.61
CA ASN A 110 19.16 -23.75 10.83
C ASN A 110 18.35 -24.58 9.83
N VAL A 111 17.33 -24.00 9.19
CA VAL A 111 16.56 -24.70 8.15
C VAL A 111 17.42 -24.83 6.91
N THR A 112 17.62 -26.06 6.44
CA THR A 112 18.44 -26.38 5.27
C THR A 112 17.62 -26.76 4.04
N ASN A 113 16.40 -27.27 4.23
CA ASN A 113 15.52 -27.64 3.12
C ASN A 113 14.96 -26.36 2.46
N PRO A 114 15.13 -26.17 1.14
CA PRO A 114 14.65 -24.97 0.44
C PRO A 114 13.14 -24.75 0.57
N LEU A 115 12.33 -25.81 0.58
CA LEU A 115 10.88 -25.69 0.74
C LEU A 115 10.53 -25.13 2.11
N ASP A 116 11.09 -25.71 3.16
CA ASP A 116 10.85 -25.27 4.54
C ASP A 116 11.33 -23.83 4.77
N GLN A 117 12.42 -23.41 4.11
CA GLN A 117 12.89 -22.03 4.13
C GLN A 117 11.86 -21.08 3.51
N LEU A 118 11.31 -21.43 2.35
CA LEU A 118 10.29 -20.61 1.68
C LEU A 118 8.99 -20.52 2.49
N GLU A 119 8.54 -21.62 3.10
CA GLU A 119 7.37 -21.62 3.97
C GLU A 119 7.57 -20.72 5.20
N LEU A 120 8.75 -20.78 5.82
CA LEU A 120 9.09 -19.92 6.94
C LEU A 120 9.07 -18.45 6.55
N ILE A 121 9.62 -18.11 5.38
CA ILE A 121 9.60 -16.73 4.86
C ILE A 121 8.16 -16.28 4.58
N ASP A 122 7.34 -17.13 3.95
CA ASP A 122 5.93 -16.82 3.68
C ASP A 122 5.15 -16.54 4.97
N ALA A 123 5.37 -17.36 6.01
CA ALA A 123 4.77 -17.15 7.32
C ALA A 123 5.22 -15.81 7.94
N LEU A 124 6.51 -15.48 7.89
CA LEU A 124 7.03 -14.20 8.42
C LEU A 124 6.45 -12.99 7.69
N GLN A 125 6.27 -13.07 6.38
CA GLN A 125 5.65 -12.00 5.59
C GLN A 125 4.17 -11.83 5.94
N ARG A 126 3.41 -12.93 6.03
CA ARG A 126 1.99 -12.93 6.39
C ARG A 126 1.74 -12.42 7.81
N LEU A 127 2.67 -12.67 8.72
CA LEU A 127 2.64 -12.15 10.09
C LEU A 127 3.09 -10.69 10.21
N GLY A 128 3.59 -10.07 9.12
CA GLY A 128 4.12 -8.71 9.14
C GLY A 128 5.42 -8.58 9.91
N LEU A 129 6.18 -9.68 10.09
CA LEU A 129 7.44 -9.72 10.84
C LEU A 129 8.69 -9.72 9.93
N ALA A 130 8.51 -9.82 8.61
CA ALA A 130 9.60 -9.94 7.63
C ALA A 130 10.62 -8.79 7.70
N TYR A 131 10.19 -7.57 8.04
CA TYR A 131 11.07 -6.39 8.14
C TYR A 131 12.17 -6.53 9.22
N HIS A 132 12.01 -7.45 10.17
CA HIS A 132 13.04 -7.73 11.17
C HIS A 132 14.16 -8.64 10.68
N PHE A 133 13.98 -9.29 9.52
CA PHE A 133 14.86 -10.34 8.99
C PHE A 133 15.20 -10.14 7.51
N GLU A 134 15.19 -8.89 7.03
CA GLU A 134 15.39 -8.58 5.59
C GLU A 134 16.71 -9.13 5.04
N THR A 135 17.76 -9.16 5.86
CA THR A 135 19.07 -9.65 5.44
C THR A 135 19.04 -11.17 5.24
N GLU A 136 18.46 -11.89 6.20
CA GLU A 136 18.34 -13.35 6.17
C GLU A 136 17.44 -13.78 5.01
N ILE A 137 16.31 -13.11 4.81
CA ILE A 137 15.36 -13.37 3.72
C ILE A 137 16.05 -13.17 2.37
N ARG A 138 16.77 -12.06 2.18
CA ARG A 138 17.52 -11.79 0.94
C ARG A 138 18.57 -12.86 0.65
N ASN A 139 19.30 -13.30 1.66
CA ASN A 139 20.32 -14.35 1.50
C ASN A 139 19.69 -15.67 1.08
N ILE A 140 18.55 -16.06 1.68
CA ILE A 140 17.83 -17.27 1.29
C ILE A 140 17.37 -17.18 -0.17
N PHE A 141 16.74 -16.08 -0.59
CA PHE A 141 16.33 -15.92 -1.98
C PHE A 141 17.50 -15.95 -2.95
N HIS A 142 18.63 -15.32 -2.61
CA HIS A 142 19.82 -15.38 -3.43
C HIS A 142 20.36 -16.81 -3.58
N ASN A 143 20.37 -17.58 -2.49
CA ASN A 143 20.81 -18.97 -2.52
C ASN A 143 19.87 -19.85 -3.34
N ILE A 144 18.55 -19.70 -3.18
CA ILE A 144 17.55 -20.47 -3.92
C ILE A 144 17.61 -20.13 -5.42
N TYR A 145 17.66 -18.84 -5.76
CA TYR A 145 17.68 -18.38 -7.14
C TYR A 145 18.91 -18.82 -7.93
N ASN A 146 20.06 -18.90 -7.26
CA ASN A 146 21.32 -19.33 -7.87
C ASN A 146 21.57 -20.85 -7.76
N ASN A 147 20.68 -21.60 -7.10
CA ASN A 147 20.84 -23.04 -6.99
C ASN A 147 20.41 -23.71 -8.29
N GLU A 148 21.27 -24.55 -8.85
CA GLU A 148 20.98 -25.34 -10.05
C GLU A 148 20.24 -26.65 -9.72
N ASP A 149 20.23 -27.07 -8.45
CA ASP A 149 19.55 -28.28 -8.01
C ASP A 149 18.07 -28.02 -7.70
N ASP A 150 17.25 -28.22 -8.73
CA ASP A 150 15.79 -28.13 -8.66
C ASP A 150 15.10 -29.44 -8.24
N LYS A 151 15.84 -30.44 -7.76
CA LYS A 151 15.27 -31.74 -7.38
C LYS A 151 14.22 -31.62 -6.27
N TRP A 152 14.38 -30.67 -5.35
CA TRP A 152 13.46 -30.46 -4.23
C TRP A 152 12.07 -29.96 -4.67
N LYS A 153 11.96 -29.35 -5.86
CA LYS A 153 10.68 -28.86 -6.42
C LYS A 153 10.17 -29.66 -7.62
N LYS A 154 10.97 -30.59 -8.14
CA LYS A 154 10.58 -31.46 -9.27
C LYS A 154 9.27 -32.18 -8.97
N GLU A 155 8.32 -32.09 -9.90
CA GLU A 155 6.97 -32.68 -9.80
C GLU A 155 6.13 -32.19 -8.59
N ASN A 156 6.60 -31.15 -7.87
CA ASN A 156 5.90 -30.55 -6.75
C ASN A 156 5.35 -29.17 -7.14
N LEU A 157 4.07 -29.14 -7.50
CA LEU A 157 3.38 -27.91 -7.88
C LEU A 157 3.38 -26.87 -6.76
N TYR A 158 3.21 -27.31 -5.51
CA TYR A 158 3.19 -26.41 -4.36
C TYR A 158 4.54 -25.71 -4.19
N ALA A 159 5.64 -26.48 -4.16
CA ALA A 159 6.99 -25.95 -4.05
C ALA A 159 7.31 -24.96 -5.19
N THR A 160 7.04 -25.35 -6.43
CA THR A 160 7.27 -24.52 -7.62
C THR A 160 6.47 -23.22 -7.58
N SER A 161 5.18 -23.30 -7.23
CA SER A 161 4.31 -22.13 -7.17
C SER A 161 4.67 -21.16 -6.04
N LEU A 162 5.11 -21.71 -4.89
CA LEU A 162 5.54 -20.92 -3.73
C LEU A 162 6.82 -20.15 -4.05
N GLU A 163 7.82 -20.84 -4.60
CA GLU A 163 9.07 -20.22 -5.05
C GLU A 163 8.82 -19.13 -6.09
N PHE A 164 8.04 -19.44 -7.14
CA PHE A 164 7.72 -18.50 -8.21
C PHE A 164 7.09 -17.22 -7.66
N ARG A 165 6.08 -17.35 -6.78
CA ARG A 165 5.41 -16.21 -6.16
C ARG A 165 6.37 -15.38 -5.32
N LEU A 166 7.13 -16.02 -4.44
CA LEU A 166 8.01 -15.34 -3.50
C LEU A 166 9.18 -14.63 -4.21
N LEU A 167 9.82 -15.30 -5.17
CA LEU A 167 10.90 -14.70 -5.97
C LEU A 167 10.43 -13.46 -6.72
N ARG A 168 9.26 -13.51 -7.37
CA ARG A 168 8.69 -12.36 -8.09
C ARG A 168 8.32 -11.21 -7.15
N GLN A 169 7.78 -11.51 -5.95
CA GLN A 169 7.50 -10.49 -4.94
C GLN A 169 8.76 -9.74 -4.50
N HIS A 170 9.91 -10.40 -4.54
CA HIS A 170 11.21 -9.82 -4.20
C HIS A 170 12.02 -9.31 -5.41
N GLY A 171 11.39 -9.25 -6.59
CA GLY A 171 11.97 -8.64 -7.79
C GLY A 171 12.89 -9.54 -8.61
N TYR A 172 12.96 -10.84 -8.33
CA TYR A 172 13.70 -11.79 -9.14
C TYR A 172 12.96 -12.10 -10.44
N HIS A 173 13.73 -12.23 -11.52
CA HIS A 173 13.17 -12.61 -12.82
C HIS A 173 12.97 -14.12 -12.89
N VAL A 174 11.71 -14.57 -12.89
CA VAL A 174 11.35 -15.98 -13.05
C VAL A 174 10.57 -16.17 -14.34
N SER A 175 11.09 -17.03 -15.22
CA SER A 175 10.47 -17.41 -16.49
C SER A 175 9.13 -18.13 -16.26
N GLN A 176 8.21 -18.02 -17.20
CA GLN A 176 6.91 -18.70 -17.15
C GLN A 176 7.01 -20.19 -17.55
N GLY A 177 8.17 -20.62 -18.04
CA GLY A 177 8.41 -21.97 -18.55
C GLY A 177 8.02 -22.09 -20.02
N THR A 178 9.03 -22.25 -20.89
CA THR A 178 8.84 -22.54 -22.32
C THR A 178 9.63 -23.81 -22.65
N HIS A 179 9.20 -24.96 -22.14
CA HIS A 179 9.55 -26.25 -22.72
C HIS A 179 8.46 -27.26 -22.36
N VAL A 180 7.62 -27.53 -23.35
CA VAL A 180 6.72 -28.68 -23.44
C VAL A 180 7.44 -29.77 -24.22
#